data_AF-A0A0Q6PX30-F1
#
_entry.id   AF-A0A0Q6PX30-F1
#
_cell.length_a   1.000
_cell.length_b   1.000
_cell.length_c   1.000
_cell.angle_alpha   90.00
_cell.angle_beta   90.00
_cell.angle_gamma   90.00
#
_symmetry.space_group_name_H-M   'P 1'
#
loop_
_entity.id
_entity.type
_entity.pdbx_description
1 polymer ?
#
loop_
_entity_poly.entity_id
_entity_poly.type
_entity_poly.pdbx_seq_one_letter_code
_entity_poly.pdbx_strand_id
1 'polypeptide(L)'
;MLKIKPEGRNLTATQAKVLDDEFFTSRPFQYFNSRISSVLDAEEGPAHANAKAAEKFFRVLNLSDTNRVLEFDERDRRLQVAADAFALRHHVAEGLIRFLHALTVFVEPTGDARCTWRAIADGPINLLDVAKQLVERMNTDQGLFAPLFLATGIEDSEASRGAVENALAWANHAIRLLTDEELTTNTAHNKFKHGLAVRGRDDLRLEFLPADAIPDGGGDIPLSAFQGSIPVFDRPLVTYLGRPNGKPKLGLEVTTLRIDVPSVLAEAWMMANVYGALFHVAAAKHFAGTDVEIAPYPTLPAGRRPDQLLNGQVLGLRQSVTTPPDGTSAARDTRLFRHGSSMSLEIDFNNQMSGTIVEG
;
A
#
# COMPACT_ATOMS: atom_id res chain seq x y z
N MET A 1 -1.66 -4.25 31.91
CA MET A 1 -3.01 -3.74 32.24
C MET A 1 -2.87 -2.25 32.53
N LEU A 2 -3.47 -1.40 31.70
CA LEU A 2 -3.42 0.06 31.87
C LEU A 2 -4.03 0.44 33.22
N LYS A 3 -3.27 1.13 34.07
CA LYS A 3 -3.75 1.63 35.37
C LYS A 3 -4.32 3.04 35.21
N ILE A 4 -5.43 3.13 34.47
CA ILE A 4 -6.13 4.40 34.21
C ILE A 4 -7.47 4.38 34.94
N LYS A 5 -7.72 5.39 35.77
CA LYS A 5 -9.03 5.60 36.39
C LYS A 5 -9.87 6.52 35.50
N PRO A 6 -11.12 6.17 35.18
CA PRO A 6 -12.04 7.08 34.48
C PRO A 6 -12.35 8.30 35.35
N GLU A 7 -12.13 9.50 34.79
CA GLU A 7 -12.32 10.78 35.50
C GLU A 7 -12.84 11.83 34.52
N GLY A 8 -14.07 12.29 34.73
CA GLY A 8 -14.67 13.35 33.91
C GLY A 8 -15.04 12.93 32.48
N ARG A 9 -15.40 13.94 31.67
CA ARG A 9 -15.74 13.77 30.24
C ARG A 9 -14.54 14.00 29.32
N ASN A 10 -13.54 14.74 29.80
CA ASN A 10 -12.36 15.12 29.04
C ASN A 10 -11.15 14.32 29.50
N LEU A 11 -10.24 14.05 28.58
CA LEU A 11 -8.98 13.37 28.87
C LEU A 11 -8.09 14.27 29.73
N THR A 12 -7.79 13.84 30.95
CA THR A 12 -6.90 14.58 31.84
C THR A 12 -5.43 14.42 31.42
N ALA A 13 -4.56 15.34 31.84
CA ALA A 13 -3.13 15.26 31.55
C ALA A 13 -2.49 13.95 32.05
N THR A 14 -2.91 13.46 33.21
CA THR A 14 -2.43 12.18 33.76
C THR A 14 -2.87 10.99 32.91
N GLN A 15 -4.14 10.97 32.46
CA GLN A 15 -4.64 9.90 31.59
C GLN A 15 -3.95 9.93 30.22
N ALA A 16 -3.83 11.12 29.62
CA ALA A 16 -3.12 11.31 28.36
C ALA A 16 -1.67 10.82 28.44
N LYS A 17 -0.96 11.16 29.52
CA LYS A 17 0.41 10.68 29.74
C LYS A 17 0.47 9.15 29.79
N VAL A 18 -0.40 8.50 30.58
CA VAL A 18 -0.37 7.02 30.71
C VAL A 18 -0.69 6.34 29.38
N LEU A 19 -1.59 6.91 28.58
CA LEU A 19 -1.88 6.41 27.22
C LEU A 19 -0.67 6.57 26.30
N ASP A 20 -0.09 7.76 26.23
CA ASP A 20 1.07 7.99 25.36
C ASP A 20 2.31 7.22 25.85
N ASP A 21 2.48 7.00 27.17
CA ASP A 21 3.52 6.13 27.72
C ASP A 21 3.40 4.70 27.17
N GLU A 22 2.19 4.12 27.20
CA GLU A 22 1.94 2.79 26.64
C GLU A 22 2.17 2.78 25.13
N PHE A 23 1.60 3.76 24.41
CA PHE A 23 1.70 3.83 22.96
C PHE A 23 3.16 3.94 22.50
N PHE A 24 3.96 4.85 23.06
CA PHE A 24 5.33 5.13 22.62
C PHE A 24 6.36 4.06 22.99
N THR A 25 5.99 3.06 23.79
CA THR A 25 6.80 1.83 23.97
C THR A 25 6.58 0.78 22.88
N SER A 26 5.65 1.04 21.94
CA SER A 26 5.41 0.19 20.78
C SER A 26 6.58 0.18 19.80
N ARG A 27 6.61 -0.84 18.92
CA ARG A 27 7.69 -1.08 17.96
C ARG A 27 7.15 -1.16 16.52
N PRO A 28 6.59 -0.08 15.97
CA PRO A 28 5.89 -0.12 14.67
C PRO A 28 6.81 -0.54 13.52
N PHE A 29 8.06 -0.07 13.49
CA PHE A 29 9.00 -0.46 12.44
C PHE A 29 9.31 -1.97 12.47
N GLN A 30 9.53 -2.54 13.66
CA GLN A 30 9.76 -3.97 13.81
C GLN A 30 8.52 -4.79 13.48
N TYR A 31 7.32 -4.30 13.81
CA TYR A 31 6.07 -4.92 13.40
C TYR A 31 5.98 -5.04 11.86
N PHE A 32 6.24 -3.95 11.13
CA PHE A 32 6.23 -4.00 9.67
C PHE A 32 7.37 -4.82 9.08
N ASN A 33 8.58 -4.78 9.65
CA ASN A 33 9.69 -5.64 9.20
C ASN A 33 9.37 -7.12 9.37
N SER A 34 8.76 -7.51 10.50
CA SER A 34 8.33 -8.90 10.72
C SER A 34 7.27 -9.33 9.72
N ARG A 35 6.31 -8.45 9.41
CA ARG A 35 5.30 -8.65 8.36
C ARG A 35 5.92 -8.81 6.97
N ILE A 36 6.89 -7.95 6.61
CA ILE A 36 7.60 -8.01 5.32
C ILE A 36 8.38 -9.32 5.21
N SER A 37 9.15 -9.68 6.24
CA SER A 37 9.87 -10.95 6.31
C SER A 37 8.93 -12.14 6.12
N SER A 38 7.77 -12.13 6.79
CA SER A 38 6.80 -13.23 6.66
C SER A 38 6.27 -13.40 5.23
N VAL A 39 6.12 -12.30 4.48
CA VAL A 39 5.70 -12.37 3.08
C VAL A 39 6.84 -12.85 2.17
N LEU A 40 8.09 -12.42 2.41
CA LEU A 40 9.27 -12.92 1.70
C LEU A 40 9.47 -14.43 1.94
N ASP A 41 9.38 -14.86 3.19
CA ASP A 41 9.46 -16.27 3.56
C ASP A 41 8.33 -17.08 2.90
N ALA A 42 7.13 -16.50 2.82
CA ALA A 42 6.01 -17.12 2.12
C ALA A 42 6.22 -17.18 0.60
N GLU A 43 6.93 -16.22 0.00
CA GLU A 43 7.29 -16.17 -1.42
C GLU A 43 8.33 -17.24 -1.81
N GLU A 44 9.26 -17.55 -0.92
CA GLU A 44 10.25 -18.63 -1.11
C GLU A 44 9.76 -20.00 -0.58
N GLY A 45 8.66 -20.00 0.16
CA GLY A 45 8.10 -21.16 0.83
C GLY A 45 7.48 -22.22 -0.10
N PRO A 46 7.19 -23.42 0.43
CA PRO A 46 6.67 -24.53 -0.35
C PRO A 46 5.24 -24.28 -0.86
N ALA A 47 4.95 -24.83 -2.03
CA ALA A 47 3.63 -24.82 -2.70
C ALA A 47 2.55 -25.69 -2.02
N HIS A 48 2.76 -26.13 -0.78
CA HIS A 48 1.83 -26.98 -0.05
C HIS A 48 1.99 -26.80 1.45
N ALA A 49 0.94 -27.11 2.21
CA ALA A 49 1.00 -27.09 3.66
C ALA A 49 2.08 -28.06 4.17
N ASN A 50 2.93 -27.58 5.08
CA ASN A 50 3.85 -28.44 5.82
C ASN A 50 3.11 -28.97 7.05
N ALA A 51 2.64 -30.22 6.99
CA ALA A 51 1.88 -30.84 8.08
C ALA A 51 2.61 -30.82 9.43
N LYS A 52 3.95 -30.90 9.42
CA LYS A 52 4.78 -30.80 10.63
C LYS A 52 4.80 -29.38 11.20
N ALA A 53 4.85 -28.36 10.33
CA ALA A 53 4.76 -26.97 10.76
C ALA A 53 3.36 -26.61 11.29
N ALA A 54 2.31 -27.27 10.76
CA ALA A 54 0.92 -27.07 11.13
C ALA A 54 0.42 -28.00 12.27
N GLU A 55 1.29 -28.79 12.90
CA GLU A 55 0.89 -29.79 13.91
C GLU A 55 0.08 -29.16 15.06
N LYS A 56 0.53 -28.02 15.58
CA LYS A 56 -0.19 -27.29 16.64
C LYS A 56 -1.57 -26.82 16.16
N PHE A 57 -1.69 -26.37 14.91
CA PHE A 57 -2.96 -25.94 14.32
C PHE A 57 -3.94 -27.12 14.22
N PHE A 58 -3.49 -28.27 13.70
CA PHE A 58 -4.33 -29.47 13.60
C PHE A 58 -4.72 -30.05 14.97
N ARG A 59 -3.83 -29.94 15.96
CA ARG A 59 -4.13 -30.35 17.34
C ARG A 59 -5.27 -29.53 17.94
N VAL A 60 -5.32 -28.23 17.68
CA VAL A 60 -6.44 -27.37 18.13
C VAL A 60 -7.75 -27.79 17.47
N LEU A 61 -7.71 -28.20 16.20
CA LEU A 61 -8.89 -28.69 15.48
C LEU A 61 -9.27 -30.14 15.83
N ASN A 62 -8.47 -30.83 16.65
CA ASN A 62 -8.62 -32.26 16.95
C ASN A 62 -8.66 -33.12 15.67
N LEU A 63 -7.85 -32.78 14.67
CA LEU A 63 -7.76 -33.50 13.40
C LEU A 63 -6.53 -34.41 13.39
N SER A 64 -6.75 -35.69 13.09
CA SER A 64 -5.72 -36.73 13.02
C SER A 64 -5.23 -37.04 11.61
N ASP A 65 -6.00 -36.67 10.59
CA ASP A 65 -5.61 -36.76 9.17
C ASP A 65 -5.39 -35.36 8.61
N THR A 66 -4.13 -35.05 8.30
CA THR A 66 -3.66 -33.72 7.93
C THR A 66 -3.63 -33.50 6.42
N ASN A 67 -3.85 -34.56 5.62
CA ASN A 67 -3.53 -34.54 4.19
C ASN A 67 -4.52 -33.75 3.32
N ARG A 68 -5.67 -33.30 3.87
CA ARG A 68 -6.74 -32.64 3.10
C ARG A 68 -7.23 -31.30 3.64
N VAL A 69 -6.73 -30.87 4.80
CA VAL A 69 -7.36 -29.76 5.56
C VAL A 69 -6.84 -28.39 5.11
N LEU A 70 -5.74 -28.34 4.37
CA LEU A 70 -5.08 -27.12 3.87
C LEU A 70 -4.55 -27.37 2.45
N GLU A 71 -5.42 -27.83 1.56
CA GLU A 71 -5.09 -28.01 0.14
C GLU A 71 -4.99 -26.65 -0.55
N PHE A 72 -3.81 -26.34 -1.07
CA PHE A 72 -3.53 -25.20 -1.95
C PHE A 72 -2.36 -25.59 -2.85
N ASP A 73 -2.24 -24.95 -4.01
CA ASP A 73 -1.12 -25.14 -4.92
C ASP A 73 -0.19 -23.91 -5.01
N GLU A 74 0.80 -24.00 -5.90
CA GLU A 74 1.75 -22.92 -6.13
C GLU A 74 1.07 -21.62 -6.61
N ARG A 75 -0.01 -21.75 -7.36
CA ARG A 75 -0.76 -20.63 -7.91
C ARG A 75 -1.54 -19.93 -6.79
N ASP A 76 -2.22 -20.69 -5.93
CA ASP A 76 -2.90 -20.16 -4.75
C ASP A 76 -1.93 -19.41 -3.83
N ARG A 77 -0.75 -20.01 -3.59
CA ARG A 77 0.31 -19.39 -2.78
C ARG A 77 0.79 -18.08 -3.37
N ARG A 78 1.10 -18.03 -4.67
CA ARG A 78 1.56 -16.81 -5.36
C ARG A 78 0.52 -15.70 -5.33
N LEU A 79 -0.76 -16.04 -5.51
CA LEU A 79 -1.85 -15.07 -5.40
C LEU A 79 -1.99 -14.52 -3.98
N GLN A 80 -1.87 -15.39 -2.97
CA GLN A 80 -1.94 -14.98 -1.57
C GLN A 80 -0.76 -14.08 -1.18
N VAL A 81 0.46 -14.43 -1.58
CA VAL A 81 1.67 -13.60 -1.37
C VAL A 81 1.50 -12.21 -1.98
N ALA A 82 1.00 -12.13 -3.23
CA ALA A 82 0.74 -10.85 -3.89
C ALA A 82 -0.33 -10.03 -3.15
N ALA A 83 -1.40 -10.67 -2.70
CA ALA A 83 -2.45 -10.02 -1.95
C ALA A 83 -1.97 -9.50 -0.58
N ASP A 84 -1.17 -10.29 0.13
CA ASP A 84 -0.60 -9.91 1.43
C ASP A 84 0.43 -8.79 1.30
N ALA A 85 1.30 -8.81 0.27
CA ALA A 85 2.20 -7.73 -0.04
C ALA A 85 1.44 -6.43 -0.32
N PHE A 86 0.41 -6.51 -1.17
CA PHE A 86 -0.43 -5.38 -1.53
C PHE A 86 -1.15 -4.78 -0.32
N ALA A 87 -1.73 -5.62 0.53
CA ALA A 87 -2.43 -5.19 1.74
C ALA A 87 -1.45 -4.59 2.77
N LEU A 88 -0.26 -5.18 2.93
CA LEU A 88 0.78 -4.68 3.81
C LEU A 88 1.25 -3.28 3.39
N ARG A 89 1.48 -3.04 2.10
CA ARG A 89 1.83 -1.72 1.56
C ARG A 89 0.80 -0.65 1.91
N HIS A 90 -0.49 -0.97 1.79
CA HIS A 90 -1.55 -0.02 2.14
C HIS A 90 -1.67 0.19 3.65
N HIS A 91 -1.50 -0.88 4.43
CA HIS A 91 -1.54 -0.78 5.89
C HIS A 91 -0.44 0.13 6.42
N VAL A 92 0.80 0.00 5.93
CA VAL A 92 1.88 0.90 6.35
C VAL A 92 1.66 2.33 5.85
N ALA A 93 1.15 2.51 4.62
CA ALA A 93 0.82 3.83 4.09
C ALA A 93 -0.23 4.53 4.98
N GLU A 94 -1.30 3.83 5.35
CA GLU A 94 -2.36 4.36 6.21
C GLU A 94 -1.82 4.70 7.61
N GLY A 95 -1.04 3.79 8.22
CA GLY A 95 -0.42 4.03 9.52
C GLY A 95 0.49 5.25 9.51
N LEU A 96 1.33 5.39 8.47
CA LEU A 96 2.22 6.53 8.28
C LEU A 96 1.44 7.85 8.19
N ILE A 97 0.43 7.95 7.32
CA ILE A 97 -0.27 9.22 7.13
C ILE A 97 -1.15 9.57 8.33
N ARG A 98 -1.79 8.59 8.99
CA ARG A 98 -2.58 8.86 10.20
C ARG A 98 -1.69 9.34 11.34
N PHE A 99 -0.51 8.75 11.49
CA PHE A 99 0.44 9.19 12.50
C PHE A 99 0.97 10.59 12.20
N LEU A 100 1.34 10.87 10.95
CA LEU A 100 1.78 12.19 10.54
C LEU A 100 0.69 13.26 10.78
N HIS A 101 -0.57 12.92 10.48
CA HIS A 101 -1.72 13.79 10.75
C HIS A 101 -1.90 14.07 12.24
N ALA A 102 -1.82 13.04 13.09
CA ALA A 102 -1.89 13.18 14.55
C ALA A 102 -0.79 14.11 15.10
N LEU A 103 0.41 14.09 14.52
CA LEU A 103 1.53 14.92 14.96
C LEU A 103 1.44 16.39 14.48
N THR A 104 0.81 16.64 13.33
CA THR A 104 0.97 17.92 12.60
C THR A 104 -0.31 18.70 12.35
N VAL A 105 -1.46 18.02 12.35
CA VAL A 105 -2.77 18.57 11.96
C VAL A 105 -3.78 18.48 13.08
N PHE A 106 -3.86 17.33 13.76
CA PHE A 106 -4.91 17.08 14.74
C PHE A 106 -4.88 18.12 15.87
N VAL A 107 -6.05 18.71 16.15
CA VAL A 107 -6.26 19.67 17.23
C VAL A 107 -7.18 19.02 18.27
N GLU A 108 -6.72 18.96 19.51
CA GLU A 108 -7.51 18.41 20.60
C GLU A 108 -8.80 19.22 20.82
N PRO A 109 -9.95 18.56 21.06
CA PRO A 109 -11.15 19.24 21.50
C PRO A 109 -10.91 20.06 22.77
N THR A 110 -11.67 21.14 22.92
CA THR A 110 -11.53 22.05 24.06
C THR A 110 -11.70 21.31 25.40
N GLY A 111 -10.70 21.44 26.27
CA GLY A 111 -10.69 20.84 27.61
C GLY A 111 -9.95 19.50 27.70
N ASP A 112 -9.58 18.89 26.57
CA ASP A 112 -8.78 17.68 26.57
C ASP A 112 -7.27 17.96 26.61
N ALA A 113 -6.54 17.11 27.33
CA ALA A 113 -5.08 17.08 27.27
C ALA A 113 -4.59 16.43 25.96
N ARG A 114 -3.47 16.92 25.46
CA ARG A 114 -2.80 16.39 24.25
C ARG A 114 -2.44 14.92 24.43
N CYS A 115 -2.90 14.07 23.52
CA CYS A 115 -2.60 12.65 23.50
C CYS A 115 -2.47 12.16 22.07
N THR A 116 -1.27 11.69 21.72
CA THR A 116 -0.97 11.21 20.36
C THR A 116 -1.79 9.97 20.02
N TRP A 117 -1.92 9.04 20.97
CA TRP A 117 -2.68 7.82 20.72
C TRP A 117 -4.17 8.12 20.45
N ARG A 118 -4.74 9.05 21.20
CA ARG A 118 -6.10 9.53 20.96
C ARG A 118 -6.21 10.22 19.62
N ALA A 119 -5.29 11.12 19.27
CA ALA A 119 -5.32 11.83 17.99
C ALA A 119 -5.36 10.87 16.79
N ILE A 120 -4.68 9.72 16.88
CA ILE A 120 -4.75 8.65 15.87
C ILE A 120 -6.13 7.97 15.86
N ALA A 121 -6.70 7.69 17.04
CA ALA A 121 -7.96 6.96 17.20
C ALA A 121 -9.19 7.80 16.82
N ASP A 122 -9.20 9.08 17.21
CA ASP A 122 -10.31 10.03 17.02
C ASP A 122 -10.15 10.87 15.73
N GLY A 123 -9.03 10.70 15.02
CA GLY A 123 -8.78 11.36 13.73
C GLY A 123 -9.84 11.01 12.67
N PRO A 124 -9.88 11.76 11.55
CA PRO A 124 -10.88 11.53 10.52
C PRO A 124 -10.93 10.07 10.04
N ILE A 125 -12.12 9.47 10.02
CA ILE A 125 -12.30 8.09 9.54
C ILE A 125 -11.93 7.99 8.05
N ASN A 126 -12.35 8.98 7.26
CA ASN A 126 -12.13 9.04 5.83
C ASN A 126 -10.68 9.46 5.51
N LEU A 127 -9.94 8.57 4.85
CA LEU A 127 -8.55 8.80 4.45
C LEU A 127 -8.38 9.98 3.49
N LEU A 128 -9.39 10.27 2.66
CA LEU A 128 -9.34 11.42 1.78
C LEU A 128 -9.30 12.74 2.57
N ASP A 129 -9.97 12.79 3.72
CA ASP A 129 -9.97 13.97 4.58
C ASP A 129 -8.63 14.10 5.32
N VAL A 130 -8.07 12.98 5.82
CA VAL A 130 -6.72 12.94 6.39
C VAL A 130 -5.69 13.49 5.40
N ALA A 131 -5.71 12.97 4.17
CA ALA A 131 -4.79 13.37 3.12
C ALA A 131 -4.94 14.84 2.71
N LYS A 132 -6.18 15.33 2.51
CA LYS A 132 -6.43 16.74 2.18
C LYS A 132 -5.88 17.68 3.24
N GLN A 133 -6.16 17.40 4.52
CA GLN A 133 -5.69 18.23 5.61
C GLN A 133 -4.16 18.20 5.76
N LEU A 134 -3.53 17.03 5.53
CA LEU A 134 -2.08 16.92 5.50
C LEU A 134 -1.46 17.74 4.37
N VAL A 135 -1.98 17.64 3.15
CA VAL A 135 -1.48 18.40 1.98
C VAL A 135 -1.63 19.91 2.23
N GLU A 136 -2.76 20.35 2.78
CA GLU A 136 -2.98 21.75 3.16
C GLU A 136 -1.95 22.21 4.21
N ARG A 137 -1.68 21.37 5.22
CA ARG A 137 -0.68 21.65 6.25
C ARG A 137 0.73 21.73 5.68
N MET A 138 1.11 20.81 4.81
CA MET A 138 2.40 20.79 4.11
C MET A 138 2.61 22.03 3.24
N ASN A 139 1.57 22.51 2.58
CA ASN A 139 1.65 23.72 1.74
C ASN A 139 1.76 25.01 2.56
N THR A 140 1.22 25.02 3.78
CA THR A 140 1.23 26.20 4.66
C THR A 140 2.50 26.31 5.48
N ASP A 141 3.09 25.19 5.90
CA ASP A 141 4.26 25.16 6.79
C ASP A 141 5.24 24.03 6.40
N GLN A 142 6.06 24.29 5.37
CA GLN A 142 7.06 23.33 4.90
C GLN A 142 8.16 23.05 5.95
N GLY A 143 8.42 24.01 6.85
CA GLY A 143 9.43 23.88 7.91
C GLY A 143 9.03 22.93 9.03
N LEU A 144 7.73 22.63 9.17
CA LEU A 144 7.19 21.77 10.22
C LEU A 144 7.66 20.31 10.11
N PHE A 145 7.90 19.82 8.90
CA PHE A 145 8.02 18.39 8.66
C PHE A 145 9.45 17.85 8.82
N ALA A 146 10.47 18.62 8.40
CA ALA A 146 11.85 18.17 8.49
C ALA A 146 12.28 17.77 9.92
N PRO A 147 11.94 18.52 10.98
CA PRO A 147 12.28 18.15 12.36
C PRO A 147 11.60 16.87 12.86
N LEU A 148 10.52 16.41 12.21
CA LEU A 148 9.82 15.19 12.62
C LEU A 148 10.58 13.93 12.22
N PHE A 149 11.42 14.01 11.18
CA PHE A 149 12.14 12.86 10.66
C PHE A 149 13.50 12.66 11.30
N LEU A 150 14.13 13.70 11.86
CA LEU A 150 15.51 13.63 12.36
C LEU A 150 15.56 13.47 13.88
N ALA A 151 16.26 12.43 14.34
CA ALA A 151 16.57 12.28 15.76
C ALA A 151 17.47 13.40 16.28
N THR A 152 17.37 13.68 17.59
CA THR A 152 18.22 14.66 18.27
C THR A 152 19.69 14.28 18.15
N GLY A 153 20.54 15.26 17.80
CA GLY A 153 21.98 15.07 17.66
C GLY A 153 22.44 14.63 16.27
N ILE A 154 21.52 14.42 15.31
CA ILE A 154 21.90 14.29 13.89
C ILE A 154 22.37 15.65 13.38
N GLU A 155 23.59 15.70 12.85
CA GLU A 155 24.16 16.91 12.24
C GLU A 155 23.40 17.33 10.97
N ASP A 156 23.25 18.64 10.79
CA ASP A 156 22.75 19.20 9.53
C ASP A 156 23.84 19.05 8.45
N SER A 157 23.65 18.10 7.55
CA SER A 157 24.56 17.71 6.49
C SER A 157 23.78 17.50 5.20
N GLU A 158 24.47 17.47 4.07
CA GLU A 158 23.86 17.11 2.78
C GLU A 158 23.17 15.74 2.85
N ALA A 159 23.78 14.79 3.56
CA ALA A 159 23.22 13.45 3.76
C ALA A 159 21.93 13.47 4.57
N SER A 160 21.85 14.22 5.68
CA SER A 160 20.64 14.30 6.50
C SER A 160 19.51 15.05 5.79
N ARG A 161 19.83 16.11 5.03
CA ARG A 161 18.84 16.79 4.15
C ARG A 161 18.31 15.86 3.07
N GLY A 162 19.18 15.12 2.38
CA GLY A 162 18.78 14.14 1.36
C GLY A 162 17.89 13.03 1.92
N ALA A 163 18.17 12.57 3.15
CA ALA A 163 17.33 11.60 3.85
C ALA A 163 15.93 12.15 4.18
N VAL A 164 15.83 13.40 4.62
CA VAL A 164 14.54 14.08 4.86
C VAL A 164 13.75 14.25 3.57
N GLU A 165 14.39 14.71 2.48
CA GLU A 165 13.74 14.83 1.18
C GLU A 165 13.20 13.48 0.70
N ASN A 166 13.96 12.40 0.89
CA ASN A 166 13.51 11.06 0.54
C ASN A 166 12.33 10.62 1.42
N ALA A 167 12.38 10.86 2.73
CA ALA A 167 11.28 10.56 3.64
C ALA A 167 9.98 11.30 3.26
N LEU A 168 10.09 12.58 2.88
CA LEU A 168 8.98 13.37 2.35
C LEU A 168 8.45 12.81 1.03
N ALA A 169 9.33 12.35 0.14
CA ALA A 169 8.90 11.71 -1.12
C ALA A 169 8.07 10.45 -0.85
N TRP A 170 8.48 9.61 0.11
CA TRP A 170 7.74 8.42 0.52
C TRP A 170 6.43 8.73 1.26
N ALA A 171 6.38 9.78 2.09
CA ALA A 171 5.14 10.25 2.71
C ALA A 171 4.15 10.76 1.65
N ASN A 172 4.62 11.53 0.67
CA ASN A 172 3.81 11.97 -0.46
C ASN A 172 3.31 10.81 -1.31
N HIS A 173 4.15 9.79 -1.52
CA HIS A 173 3.75 8.57 -2.21
C HIS A 173 2.66 7.80 -1.44
N ALA A 174 2.79 7.67 -0.11
CA ALA A 174 1.76 7.10 0.74
C ALA A 174 0.41 7.83 0.60
N ILE A 175 0.43 9.17 0.59
CA ILE A 175 -0.77 10.00 0.36
C ILE A 175 -1.39 9.70 -1.02
N ARG A 176 -0.57 9.61 -2.08
CA ARG A 176 -1.06 9.30 -3.44
C ARG A 176 -1.67 7.90 -3.52
N LEU A 177 -1.03 6.87 -2.95
CA LEU A 177 -1.57 5.50 -2.92
C LEU A 177 -2.98 5.45 -2.33
N LEU A 178 -3.24 6.27 -1.31
CA LEU A 178 -4.50 6.26 -0.58
C LEU A 178 -5.59 7.16 -1.20
N THR A 179 -5.20 8.09 -2.07
CA THR A 179 -6.12 9.10 -2.64
C THR A 179 -6.26 9.12 -4.15
N ASP A 180 -5.41 8.42 -4.91
CA ASP A 180 -5.47 8.40 -6.37
C ASP A 180 -6.82 7.85 -6.87
N GLU A 181 -7.56 8.70 -7.61
CA GLU A 181 -8.87 8.39 -8.21
C GLU A 181 -8.77 7.92 -9.67
N GLU A 182 -7.59 8.01 -10.28
CA GLU A 182 -7.34 7.51 -11.63
C GLU A 182 -7.04 6.02 -11.62
N LEU A 183 -6.11 5.57 -10.77
CA LEU A 183 -5.85 4.16 -10.46
C LEU A 183 -6.15 3.89 -8.98
N THR A 184 -7.39 3.51 -8.68
CA THR A 184 -7.95 3.47 -7.31
C THR A 184 -7.46 2.32 -6.43
N THR A 185 -6.15 2.18 -6.23
CA THR A 185 -5.54 1.08 -5.46
C THR A 185 -6.15 0.95 -4.05
N ASN A 186 -6.44 2.06 -3.37
CA ASN A 186 -7.11 2.04 -2.07
C ASN A 186 -8.54 1.44 -2.11
N THR A 187 -9.27 1.58 -3.22
CA THR A 187 -10.57 0.90 -3.39
C THR A 187 -10.40 -0.61 -3.40
N ALA A 188 -9.34 -1.11 -4.06
CA ALA A 188 -8.99 -2.51 -4.03
C ALA A 188 -8.64 -2.96 -2.60
N HIS A 189 -7.86 -2.16 -1.86
CA HIS A 189 -7.50 -2.46 -0.48
C HIS A 189 -8.72 -2.54 0.44
N ASN A 190 -9.65 -1.59 0.35
CA ASN A 190 -10.90 -1.62 1.12
C ASN A 190 -11.74 -2.87 0.79
N LYS A 191 -11.85 -3.24 -0.49
CA LYS A 191 -12.56 -4.45 -0.92
C LYS A 191 -11.88 -5.74 -0.45
N PHE A 192 -10.54 -5.74 -0.44
CA PHE A 192 -9.74 -6.83 0.09
C PHE A 192 -9.98 -7.01 1.59
N LYS A 193 -9.86 -5.93 2.36
CA LYS A 193 -10.11 -5.87 3.82
C LYS A 193 -11.51 -6.34 4.21
N HIS A 194 -12.52 -6.12 3.37
CA HIS A 194 -13.92 -6.44 3.65
C HIS A 194 -14.42 -7.78 3.07
N GLY A 195 -13.51 -8.72 2.77
CA GLY A 195 -13.89 -10.10 2.40
C GLY A 195 -13.69 -10.43 0.93
N LEU A 196 -12.57 -10.01 0.35
CA LEU A 196 -12.13 -10.41 -0.99
C LEU A 196 -13.16 -10.11 -2.11
N ALA A 197 -13.78 -8.93 -2.09
CA ALA A 197 -14.52 -8.42 -3.26
C ALA A 197 -13.57 -7.99 -4.40
N VAL A 198 -12.48 -8.74 -4.57
CA VAL A 198 -11.41 -8.61 -5.54
C VAL A 198 -11.09 -10.01 -6.06
N ARG A 199 -10.67 -10.13 -7.31
CA ARG A 199 -10.22 -11.38 -7.91
C ARG A 199 -8.71 -11.36 -8.08
N GLY A 200 -8.01 -12.25 -7.38
CA GLY A 200 -6.62 -12.59 -7.71
C GLY A 200 -6.56 -13.30 -9.07
N ARG A 201 -5.61 -12.93 -9.92
CA ARG A 201 -5.42 -13.56 -11.23
C ARG A 201 -3.96 -13.78 -11.55
N ASP A 202 -3.67 -14.93 -12.10
CA ASP A 202 -2.39 -15.35 -12.68
C ASP A 202 -2.64 -16.15 -13.98
N ASP A 203 -3.89 -16.15 -14.45
CA ASP A 203 -4.36 -16.76 -15.71
C ASP A 203 -4.31 -15.79 -16.91
N LEU A 204 -3.83 -14.57 -16.70
CA LEU A 204 -3.87 -13.50 -17.70
C LEU A 204 -2.46 -13.00 -17.98
N ARG A 205 -2.06 -13.11 -19.24
CA ARG A 205 -0.89 -12.42 -19.79
C ARG A 205 -1.36 -11.43 -20.85
N LEU A 206 -0.89 -10.19 -20.76
CA LEU A 206 -1.18 -9.13 -21.73
C LEU A 206 0.13 -8.44 -22.07
N GLU A 207 0.44 -8.31 -23.36
CA GLU A 207 1.64 -7.64 -23.84
C GLU A 207 1.33 -6.86 -25.11
N PHE A 208 2.05 -5.75 -25.33
CA PHE A 208 2.07 -5.10 -26.63
C PHE A 208 3.13 -5.75 -27.49
N LEU A 209 2.71 -6.34 -28.61
CA LEU A 209 3.59 -6.89 -29.63
C LEU A 209 3.89 -5.83 -30.69
N PRO A 210 5.05 -5.90 -31.36
CA PRO A 210 5.31 -5.15 -32.58
C PRO A 210 4.22 -5.45 -33.63
N ALA A 211 3.78 -4.42 -34.37
CA ALA A 211 2.67 -4.55 -35.32
C ALA A 211 2.97 -5.55 -36.46
N ASP A 212 4.24 -5.65 -36.86
CA ASP A 212 4.75 -6.58 -37.87
C ASP A 212 4.86 -8.03 -37.38
N ALA A 213 4.71 -8.27 -36.08
CA ALA A 213 4.78 -9.61 -35.50
C ALA A 213 3.44 -10.37 -35.53
N ILE A 214 2.35 -9.71 -35.92
CA ILE A 214 1.01 -10.30 -35.99
C ILE A 214 0.62 -10.45 -37.47
N PRO A 215 0.50 -11.68 -38.01
CA PRO A 215 0.06 -11.89 -39.38
C PRO A 215 -1.33 -11.30 -39.64
N ASP A 216 -1.55 -10.80 -40.86
CA ASP A 216 -2.87 -10.30 -41.29
C ASP A 216 -3.94 -11.39 -41.14
N GLY A 217 -4.99 -11.12 -40.36
CA GLY A 217 -6.12 -12.03 -40.13
C GLY A 217 -5.94 -13.03 -38.99
N GLY A 218 -4.85 -12.95 -38.22
CA GLY A 218 -4.52 -13.92 -37.17
C GLY A 218 -3.80 -15.15 -37.71
N GLY A 219 -3.31 -16.00 -36.81
CA GLY A 219 -2.54 -17.19 -37.20
C GLY A 219 -1.44 -17.54 -36.21
N ASP A 220 -0.36 -18.10 -36.73
CA ASP A 220 0.79 -18.53 -35.95
C ASP A 220 1.66 -17.31 -35.57
N ILE A 221 1.71 -16.99 -34.29
CA ILE A 221 2.56 -15.93 -33.73
C ILE A 221 3.84 -16.59 -33.23
N PRO A 222 5.02 -16.28 -33.80
CA PRO A 222 6.25 -16.91 -33.38
C PRO A 222 6.61 -16.47 -31.97
N LEU A 223 7.13 -17.39 -31.15
CA LEU A 223 7.57 -17.08 -29.78
C LEU A 223 8.60 -15.93 -29.74
N SER A 224 9.41 -15.77 -30.78
CA SER A 224 10.38 -14.68 -30.93
C SER A 224 9.74 -13.29 -30.94
N ALA A 225 8.46 -13.15 -31.31
CA ALA A 225 7.71 -11.89 -31.24
C ALA A 225 7.66 -11.29 -29.82
N PHE A 226 7.72 -12.16 -28.80
CA PHE A 226 7.68 -11.77 -27.39
C PHE A 226 9.04 -11.30 -26.85
N GLN A 227 10.11 -11.35 -27.64
CA GLN A 227 11.42 -10.81 -27.23
C GLN A 227 11.45 -9.28 -27.28
N GLY A 228 10.66 -8.67 -28.17
CA GLY A 228 10.54 -7.22 -28.32
C GLY A 228 9.24 -6.65 -27.73
N SER A 229 8.47 -7.46 -27.00
CA SER A 229 7.18 -7.06 -26.46
C SER A 229 7.32 -6.16 -25.24
N ILE A 230 6.26 -5.41 -24.96
CA ILE A 230 6.13 -4.65 -23.71
C ILE A 230 5.13 -5.38 -22.81
N PRO A 231 5.59 -6.04 -21.73
CA PRO A 231 4.68 -6.74 -20.83
C PRO A 231 3.79 -5.74 -20.09
N VAL A 232 2.49 -5.97 -20.15
CA VAL A 232 1.46 -5.23 -19.42
C VAL A 232 1.02 -6.02 -18.19
N PHE A 233 0.70 -7.30 -18.38
CA PHE A 233 0.40 -8.25 -17.32
C PHE A 233 1.24 -9.51 -17.52
N ASP A 234 2.17 -9.75 -16.60
CA ASP A 234 3.13 -10.87 -16.59
C ASP A 234 3.35 -11.41 -15.15
N ARG A 235 2.57 -10.93 -14.19
CA ARG A 235 2.69 -11.16 -12.75
C ARG A 235 1.30 -11.40 -12.15
N PRO A 236 1.19 -11.86 -10.90
CA PRO A 236 -0.07 -11.87 -10.18
C PRO A 236 -0.78 -10.51 -10.27
N LEU A 237 -2.08 -10.55 -10.48
CA LEU A 237 -2.94 -9.40 -10.67
C LEU A 237 -4.03 -9.39 -9.61
N VAL A 238 -4.53 -8.18 -9.31
CA VAL A 238 -5.74 -7.99 -8.52
C VAL A 238 -6.74 -7.20 -9.35
N THR A 239 -7.86 -7.85 -9.71
CA THR A 239 -8.95 -7.22 -10.45
C THR A 239 -10.12 -6.89 -9.53
N TYR A 240 -10.71 -5.71 -9.66
CA TYR A 240 -11.88 -5.31 -8.89
C TYR A 240 -12.80 -4.39 -9.67
N LEU A 241 -14.07 -4.36 -9.25
CA LEU A 241 -15.07 -3.42 -9.77
C LEU A 241 -15.22 -2.24 -8.82
N GLY A 242 -15.23 -1.04 -9.38
CA GLY A 242 -15.42 0.21 -8.65
C GLY A 242 -16.34 1.17 -9.39
N ARG A 243 -16.80 2.18 -8.67
CA ARG A 243 -17.27 3.43 -9.28
C ARG A 243 -16.33 4.53 -8.80
N PRO A 244 -15.82 5.38 -9.70
CA PRO A 244 -15.09 6.56 -9.30
C PRO A 244 -15.92 7.45 -8.37
N ASN A 245 -15.23 8.18 -7.51
CA ASN A 245 -15.85 9.28 -6.78
C ASN A 245 -16.19 10.42 -7.75
N GLY A 246 -17.21 11.20 -7.42
CA GLY A 246 -17.59 12.38 -8.20
C GLY A 246 -19.11 12.52 -8.41
N LYS A 247 -19.49 13.71 -8.90
CA LYS A 247 -20.84 14.03 -9.35
C LYS A 247 -20.74 14.67 -10.74
N PRO A 248 -21.54 14.22 -11.74
CA PRO A 248 -22.50 13.11 -11.68
C PRO A 248 -21.81 11.75 -11.41
N LYS A 249 -22.60 10.75 -11.00
CA LYS A 249 -22.06 9.40 -10.79
C LYS A 249 -21.45 8.91 -12.10
N LEU A 250 -20.24 8.37 -12.05
CA LEU A 250 -19.60 7.76 -13.21
C LEU A 250 -20.05 6.30 -13.39
N GLY A 251 -19.77 5.75 -14.58
CA GLY A 251 -20.02 4.35 -14.92
C GLY A 251 -19.30 3.36 -14.00
N LEU A 252 -19.66 2.08 -14.09
CA LEU A 252 -18.85 1.03 -13.46
C LEU A 252 -17.54 0.90 -14.21
N GLU A 253 -16.46 0.70 -13.46
CA GLU A 253 -15.12 0.45 -14.00
C GLU A 253 -14.59 -0.85 -13.44
N VAL A 254 -13.84 -1.56 -14.29
CA VAL A 254 -12.97 -2.65 -13.87
C VAL A 254 -11.54 -2.13 -13.83
N THR A 255 -10.85 -2.39 -12.72
CA THR A 255 -9.44 -2.06 -12.58
C THR A 255 -8.68 -3.34 -12.29
N THR A 256 -7.59 -3.56 -13.03
CA THR A 256 -6.67 -4.68 -12.85
C THR A 256 -5.30 -4.13 -12.49
N LEU A 257 -4.87 -4.40 -11.27
CA LEU A 257 -3.57 -4.00 -10.75
C LEU A 257 -2.56 -5.10 -11.03
N ARG A 258 -1.38 -4.73 -11.51
CA ARG A 258 -0.24 -5.62 -11.61
C ARG A 258 0.53 -5.57 -10.30
N ILE A 259 0.70 -6.72 -9.65
CA ILE A 259 1.39 -6.80 -8.37
C ILE A 259 2.79 -7.38 -8.57
N ASP A 260 3.78 -6.49 -8.58
CA ASP A 260 5.19 -6.84 -8.53
C ASP A 260 5.62 -6.95 -7.06
N VAL A 261 5.58 -8.15 -6.51
CA VAL A 261 5.77 -8.41 -5.06
C VAL A 261 7.05 -7.75 -4.52
N PRO A 262 8.24 -7.90 -5.16
CA PRO A 262 9.45 -7.24 -4.68
C PRO A 262 9.34 -5.72 -4.62
N SER A 263 8.79 -5.07 -5.67
CA SER A 263 8.59 -3.62 -5.67
C SER A 263 7.59 -3.18 -4.61
N VAL A 264 6.47 -3.89 -4.48
CA VAL A 264 5.42 -3.56 -3.49
C VAL A 264 5.93 -3.71 -2.06
N LEU A 265 6.75 -4.73 -1.78
CA LEU A 265 7.39 -4.91 -0.47
C LEU A 265 8.49 -3.86 -0.23
N ALA A 266 9.24 -3.46 -1.26
CA ALA A 266 10.21 -2.37 -1.16
C ALA A 266 9.52 -1.03 -0.86
N GLU A 267 8.41 -0.71 -1.51
CA GLU A 267 7.57 0.45 -1.16
C GLU A 267 7.12 0.37 0.31
N ALA A 268 6.64 -0.79 0.75
CA ALA A 268 6.19 -1.00 2.13
C ALA A 268 7.32 -0.79 3.14
N TRP A 269 8.52 -1.30 2.87
CA TRP A 269 9.69 -1.14 3.73
C TRP A 269 10.13 0.32 3.82
N MET A 270 10.18 1.04 2.70
CA MET A 270 10.57 2.45 2.69
C MET A 270 9.58 3.30 3.49
N MET A 271 8.27 3.08 3.34
CA MET A 271 7.25 3.75 4.16
C MET A 271 7.33 3.35 5.65
N ALA A 272 7.62 2.07 5.95
CA ALA A 272 7.78 1.61 7.33
C ALA A 272 8.98 2.26 8.01
N ASN A 273 10.07 2.47 7.28
CA ASN A 273 11.27 3.13 7.78
C ASN A 273 10.98 4.60 8.13
N VAL A 274 10.27 5.32 7.25
CA VAL A 274 9.80 6.69 7.50
C VAL A 274 8.87 6.75 8.72
N TYR A 275 7.93 5.81 8.84
CA TYR A 275 7.05 5.74 10.01
C TYR A 275 7.85 5.46 11.30
N GLY A 276 8.82 4.54 11.25
CA GLY A 276 9.71 4.26 12.38
C GLY A 276 10.49 5.47 12.86
N ALA A 277 11.03 6.27 11.92
CA ALA A 277 11.76 7.50 12.24
C ALA A 277 10.86 8.54 12.92
N LEU A 278 9.69 8.82 12.32
CA LEU A 278 8.69 9.71 12.91
C LEU A 278 8.30 9.28 14.34
N PHE A 279 8.04 7.98 14.50
CA PHE A 279 7.63 7.43 15.79
C PHE A 279 8.73 7.57 16.84
N HIS A 280 9.98 7.27 16.48
CA HIS A 280 11.12 7.44 17.37
C HIS A 280 11.29 8.89 17.81
N VAL A 281 11.24 9.85 16.88
CA VAL A 281 11.39 11.27 17.20
C VAL A 281 10.28 11.75 18.14
N ALA A 282 9.04 11.34 17.89
CA ALA A 282 7.92 11.66 18.77
C ALA A 282 8.07 11.02 20.16
N ALA A 283 8.46 9.75 20.23
CA ALA A 283 8.69 9.03 21.49
C ALA A 283 9.85 9.64 22.30
N ALA A 284 10.97 9.96 21.65
CA ALA A 284 12.13 10.60 22.29
C ALA A 284 11.77 11.97 22.89
N LYS A 285 10.91 12.73 22.21
CA LYS A 285 10.40 13.99 22.73
C LYS A 285 9.47 13.78 23.93
N HIS A 286 8.60 12.78 23.89
CA HIS A 286 7.69 12.44 25.00
C HIS A 286 8.44 12.00 26.26
N PHE A 287 9.47 11.18 26.11
CA PHE A 287 10.27 10.61 27.19
C PHE A 287 11.54 11.41 27.51
N ALA A 288 11.65 12.66 27.06
CA ALA A 288 12.84 13.49 27.27
C ALA A 288 13.20 13.59 28.76
N GLY A 289 14.44 13.21 29.10
CA GLY A 289 14.92 13.21 30.49
C GLY A 289 14.49 12.00 31.33
N THR A 290 14.00 10.93 30.71
CA THR A 290 13.67 9.66 31.37
C THR A 290 14.46 8.50 30.79
N ASP A 291 14.66 7.44 31.58
CA ASP A 291 15.41 6.23 31.18
C ASP A 291 14.51 5.15 30.53
N VAL A 292 13.38 5.56 29.92
CA VAL A 292 12.47 4.62 29.26
C VAL A 292 13.06 4.15 27.95
N GLU A 293 13.16 2.83 27.77
CA GLU A 293 13.58 2.24 26.49
C GLU A 293 12.49 2.46 25.43
N ILE A 294 12.86 3.14 24.34
CA ILE A 294 11.99 3.39 23.19
C ILE A 294 12.49 2.62 21.96
N ALA A 295 11.63 2.43 20.98
CA ALA A 295 12.03 1.79 19.72
C ALA A 295 13.23 2.51 19.09
N PRO A 296 14.24 1.77 18.58
CA PRO A 296 15.44 2.39 18.02
C PRO A 296 15.10 3.19 16.76
N TYR A 297 15.81 4.30 16.57
CA TYR A 297 15.72 5.09 15.36
C TYR A 297 16.18 4.24 14.16
N PRO A 298 15.36 4.07 13.11
CA PRO A 298 15.80 3.34 11.93
C PRO A 298 16.83 4.17 11.16
N THR A 299 17.74 3.50 10.45
CA THR A 299 18.56 4.20 9.47
C THR A 299 17.64 4.74 8.37
N LEU A 300 17.48 6.07 8.29
CA LEU A 300 16.78 6.70 7.18
C LEU A 300 17.61 6.47 5.91
N PRO A 301 17.15 5.66 4.95
CA PRO A 301 17.91 5.44 3.74
C PRO A 301 17.88 6.73 2.91
N ALA A 302 19.05 7.21 2.48
CA ALA A 302 19.17 8.08 1.31
C ALA A 302 18.92 7.31 -0.01
N GLY A 303 18.24 6.16 0.07
CA GLY A 303 18.01 5.20 -1.01
C GLY A 303 17.04 5.72 -2.07
N ARG A 304 16.54 4.80 -2.90
CA ARG A 304 15.71 5.16 -4.06
C ARG A 304 14.44 5.89 -3.63
N ARG A 305 14.15 6.99 -4.32
CA ARG A 305 12.86 7.68 -4.27
C ARG A 305 11.77 6.85 -4.97
N PRO A 306 10.48 7.09 -4.71
CA PRO A 306 9.39 6.36 -5.36
C PRO A 306 9.47 6.36 -6.89
N ASP A 307 9.81 7.50 -7.49
CA ASP A 307 9.99 7.67 -8.94
C ASP A 307 11.10 6.79 -9.49
N GLN A 308 12.17 6.60 -8.73
CA GLN A 308 13.31 5.77 -9.12
C GLN A 308 13.04 4.27 -8.93
N LEU A 309 12.24 3.90 -7.93
CA LEU A 309 11.88 2.51 -7.68
C LEU A 309 10.89 2.00 -8.74
N LEU A 310 9.87 2.80 -9.06
CA LEU A 310 8.75 2.39 -9.90
C LEU A 310 8.88 2.85 -11.36
N ASN A 311 10.01 3.47 -11.73
CA ASN A 311 10.20 4.04 -13.07
C ASN A 311 9.92 3.00 -14.16
N GLY A 312 9.09 3.38 -15.14
CA GLY A 312 8.76 2.54 -16.29
C GLY A 312 7.88 1.32 -16.00
N GLN A 313 7.59 1.00 -14.72
CA GLN A 313 6.76 -0.13 -14.37
C GLN A 313 5.29 0.14 -14.70
N VAL A 314 4.64 -0.85 -15.34
CA VAL A 314 3.18 -0.88 -15.48
C VAL A 314 2.58 -1.21 -14.10
N LEU A 315 1.65 -0.37 -13.65
CA LEU A 315 0.96 -0.51 -12.36
C LEU A 315 -0.40 -1.17 -12.52
N GLY A 316 -1.07 -0.96 -13.65
CA GLY A 316 -2.38 -1.55 -13.89
C GLY A 316 -3.12 -0.96 -15.09
N LEU A 317 -4.31 -1.48 -15.33
CA LEU A 317 -5.25 -1.06 -16.37
C LEU A 317 -6.58 -0.71 -15.73
N ARG A 318 -7.19 0.38 -16.17
CA ARG A 318 -8.59 0.71 -15.88
C ARG A 318 -9.39 0.70 -17.17
N GLN A 319 -10.59 0.13 -17.12
CA GLN A 319 -11.53 0.11 -18.23
C GLN A 319 -12.95 0.40 -17.74
N SER A 320 -13.69 1.22 -18.50
CA SER A 320 -15.12 1.41 -18.26
C SER A 320 -15.91 0.18 -18.69
N VAL A 321 -16.79 -0.29 -17.80
CA VAL A 321 -17.70 -1.43 -18.03
C VAL A 321 -19.11 -0.94 -18.40
N THR A 322 -19.55 0.17 -17.82
CA THR A 322 -20.83 0.80 -18.19
C THR A 322 -20.64 2.27 -18.51
N THR A 323 -21.57 2.84 -19.26
CA THR A 323 -21.71 4.29 -19.36
C THR A 323 -22.18 4.89 -18.02
N PRO A 324 -21.96 6.19 -17.80
CA PRO A 324 -22.58 6.93 -16.72
C PRO A 324 -24.12 6.81 -16.74
N PRO A 325 -24.77 6.69 -15.56
CA PRO A 325 -26.22 6.53 -15.45
C PRO A 325 -27.03 7.78 -15.82
N ASP A 326 -26.39 8.93 -16.01
CA ASP A 326 -27.06 10.16 -16.45
C ASP A 326 -27.42 10.16 -17.95
N GLY A 327 -26.85 9.23 -18.72
CA GLY A 327 -27.08 9.09 -20.17
C GLY A 327 -26.48 10.21 -21.01
N THR A 328 -25.79 11.19 -20.41
CA THR A 328 -25.24 12.37 -21.09
C THR A 328 -23.72 12.45 -20.95
N SER A 329 -23.17 11.95 -19.85
CA SER A 329 -21.73 11.93 -19.64
C SER A 329 -21.10 10.77 -20.41
N ALA A 330 -19.94 11.01 -21.02
CA ALA A 330 -19.16 9.96 -21.66
C ALA A 330 -18.54 9.02 -20.61
N ALA A 331 -18.37 7.74 -20.98
CA ALA A 331 -17.56 6.82 -20.19
C ALA A 331 -16.10 7.28 -20.16
N ARG A 332 -15.39 7.00 -19.07
CA ARG A 332 -13.95 7.28 -18.99
C ARG A 332 -13.20 6.38 -19.96
N ASP A 333 -12.17 6.93 -20.57
CA ASP A 333 -11.28 6.21 -21.46
C ASP A 333 -10.56 5.07 -20.71
N THR A 334 -10.32 3.98 -21.43
CA THR A 334 -9.46 2.90 -20.96
C THR A 334 -8.04 3.43 -20.84
N ARG A 335 -7.39 3.21 -19.70
CA ARG A 335 -6.05 3.71 -19.44
C ARG A 335 -5.14 2.66 -18.86
N LEU A 336 -3.93 2.61 -19.40
CA LEU A 336 -2.78 1.93 -18.83
C LEU A 336 -2.02 2.89 -17.93
N PHE A 337 -1.71 2.47 -16.72
CA PHE A 337 -1.04 3.28 -15.72
C PHE A 337 0.40 2.83 -15.53
N ARG A 338 1.29 3.82 -15.51
CA ARG A 338 2.67 3.70 -15.05
C ARG A 338 2.89 4.69 -13.92
N HIS A 339 3.97 4.56 -13.16
CA HIS A 339 4.22 5.57 -12.15
C HIS A 339 4.47 6.95 -12.80
N GLY A 340 3.71 7.96 -12.37
CA GLY A 340 3.82 9.33 -12.87
C GLY A 340 3.25 9.58 -14.27
N SER A 341 2.71 8.56 -14.96
CA SER A 341 2.16 8.72 -16.31
C SER A 341 1.05 7.72 -16.61
N SER A 342 0.22 8.03 -17.61
CA SER A 342 -0.78 7.10 -18.11
C SER A 342 -0.89 7.22 -19.62
N MET A 343 -1.37 6.16 -20.26
CA MET A 343 -1.61 6.08 -21.69
C MET A 343 -3.06 5.66 -21.91
N SER A 344 -3.81 6.45 -22.69
CA SER A 344 -5.13 6.06 -23.17
C SER A 344 -4.99 4.92 -24.18
N LEU A 345 -5.86 3.92 -24.07
CA LEU A 345 -5.92 2.79 -24.98
C LEU A 345 -7.27 2.78 -25.67
N GLU A 346 -7.23 2.74 -26.99
CA GLU A 346 -8.40 2.42 -27.81
C GLU A 346 -8.39 0.93 -28.09
N ILE A 347 -9.45 0.23 -27.68
CA ILE A 347 -9.59 -1.20 -27.90
C ILE A 347 -10.63 -1.38 -29.00
N ASP A 348 -10.17 -1.90 -30.14
CA ASP A 348 -11.07 -2.28 -31.22
C ASP A 348 -11.68 -3.65 -30.93
N PHE A 349 -12.89 -3.63 -30.36
CA PHE A 349 -13.64 -4.85 -30.07
C PHE A 349 -14.19 -5.53 -31.33
N ASN A 350 -14.26 -4.84 -32.47
CA ASN A 350 -14.83 -5.39 -33.69
C ASN A 350 -13.81 -6.23 -34.48
N ASN A 351 -12.51 -5.92 -34.34
CA ASN A 351 -11.42 -6.59 -35.03
C ASN A 351 -10.63 -7.53 -34.11
N GLN A 352 -11.34 -8.28 -33.26
CA GLN A 352 -10.71 -9.30 -32.42
C GLN A 352 -10.25 -10.49 -33.28
N MET A 353 -8.97 -10.85 -33.15
CA MET A 353 -8.37 -12.03 -33.80
C MET A 353 -7.90 -13.04 -32.75
N SER A 354 -7.84 -14.31 -33.14
CA SER A 354 -7.22 -15.38 -32.35
C SER A 354 -6.03 -15.95 -33.11
N GLY A 355 -4.99 -16.34 -32.38
CA GLY A 355 -3.76 -16.91 -32.95
C GLY A 355 -3.18 -17.98 -32.03
N THR A 356 -2.30 -18.81 -32.59
CA THR A 356 -1.58 -19.86 -31.85
C THR A 356 -0.14 -19.42 -31.67
N ILE A 357 0.39 -19.52 -30.46
CA ILE A 357 1.83 -19.30 -30.24
C ILE A 357 2.56 -20.56 -30.70
N VAL A 358 3.49 -20.40 -31.64
CA VAL A 358 4.29 -21.50 -32.18
C VAL A 358 5.77 -21.30 -31.85
N GLU A 359 6.50 -22.41 -31.74
CA GLU A 359 7.96 -22.36 -31.82
C GLU A 359 8.32 -21.93 -33.25
N GLY A 360 9.01 -20.81 -33.37
CA GLY A 360 9.44 -20.20 -34.62
C GLY A 360 10.95 -20.13 -34.70
#